data_AF-A0A3M0Y5X8-F1
#
_entry.id   AF-A0A3M0Y5X8-F1
#
_cell.length_a   1.000
_cell.length_b   1.000
_cell.length_c   1.000
_cell.angle_alpha   90.00
_cell.angle_beta   90.00
_cell.angle_gamma   90.00
#
_symmetry.space_group_name_H-M   'P 1'
#
loop_
_entity.id
_entity.type
_entity.pdbx_description
1 polymer ?
#
loop_
_entity_poly.entity_id
_entity_poly.type
_entity_poly.pdbx_seq_one_letter_code
_entity_poly.pdbx_strand_id
1 'polypeptide(L)'
;PKILATPKPTAFQHYLTQQEPDDKNQLDHYDSPPPHETVIRGHKRYWHQGLSPDEGLTLDQIRKPIEEQRERLRELATSTQHTQFRPVKPGVRFTFRIYFENLSDRELGALCWALHPLGDPSKEYCHHLGMGKPLGMGTVKLEATLYLTNRPRRYSSLFDDDNWQKGTTGPGELLSNRATLERRTQAFEQHVLEVLGLNTTCQHLFQVKRIGMLLKLMEWPGYPADPNGDIFLTAQNRPNTRYMTIQPQNEYRNRPVLPDPCAFDPGVCNLAEPALENADSSAGASAQPVILRKPTSSPPPSVAVSERAARKVQKRKPEEAKETTKREWVTLTEDVKSGKARVHTGDGELIICGNFPPYPKGTAGTRCRADVVRKGGKPQRALFKGWK
;
A
#
# COMPACT_ATOMS: atom_id res chain seq x y z
N PRO A 1 10.46 3.71 17.81
CA PRO A 1 9.06 4.01 17.40
C PRO A 1 8.10 2.86 17.75
N LYS A 2 6.81 3.19 17.97
CA LYS A 2 5.72 2.20 18.06
C LYS A 2 5.63 1.40 16.74
N ILE A 3 5.12 0.17 16.81
CA ILE A 3 5.11 -0.79 15.69
C ILE A 3 4.45 -0.16 14.45
N LEU A 4 5.18 -0.09 13.34
CA LEU A 4 4.61 0.23 12.03
C LEU A 4 3.93 -1.03 11.48
N ALA A 5 2.79 -1.38 12.06
CA ALA A 5 2.11 -2.65 11.88
C ALA A 5 1.28 -2.72 10.59
N THR A 6 0.81 -3.92 10.27
CA THR A 6 -0.22 -4.15 9.26
C THR A 6 -1.53 -3.41 9.58
N PRO A 7 -2.38 -3.15 8.57
CA PRO A 7 -3.74 -2.63 8.76
C PRO A 7 -4.49 -3.35 9.88
N LYS A 8 -5.27 -2.61 10.65
CA LYS A 8 -6.13 -3.14 11.71
C LYS A 8 -7.57 -3.14 11.20
N PRO A 9 -8.19 -4.30 10.92
CA PRO A 9 -9.58 -4.36 10.46
C PRO A 9 -10.54 -3.66 11.43
N THR A 10 -10.26 -3.75 12.74
CA THR A 10 -11.03 -3.08 13.79
C THR A 10 -11.03 -1.54 13.72
N ALA A 11 -10.26 -0.93 12.81
CA ALA A 11 -10.32 0.50 12.50
C ALA A 11 -11.16 0.74 11.23
N PHE A 12 -12.35 0.14 11.18
CA PHE A 12 -13.24 0.10 10.01
C PHE A 12 -13.62 1.50 9.50
N GLN A 13 -13.71 2.51 10.37
CA GLN A 13 -13.99 3.91 10.01
C GLN A 13 -12.91 4.57 9.12
N HIS A 14 -11.77 3.89 8.89
CA HIS A 14 -10.75 4.29 7.91
C HIS A 14 -10.90 3.60 6.55
N TYR A 15 -11.62 2.48 6.48
CA TYR A 15 -11.65 1.57 5.33
C TYR A 15 -13.03 1.51 4.67
N LEU A 16 -14.10 1.83 5.38
CA LEU A 16 -15.46 1.94 4.86
C LEU A 16 -15.85 3.41 4.63
N THR A 17 -16.77 3.65 3.70
CA THR A 17 -17.62 4.85 3.70
C THR A 17 -18.54 4.83 4.93
N GLN A 18 -19.04 5.98 5.34
CA GLN A 18 -19.88 6.14 6.54
C GLN A 18 -20.96 7.15 6.20
N GLN A 19 -22.24 6.85 6.46
CA GLN A 19 -23.32 7.80 6.23
C GLN A 19 -23.38 8.87 7.33
N GLU A 20 -23.20 8.45 8.59
CA GLU A 20 -23.16 9.32 9.77
C GLU A 20 -21.71 9.40 10.30
N PRO A 21 -20.79 10.11 9.63
CA PRO A 21 -19.37 10.14 9.98
C PRO A 21 -19.09 10.71 11.38
N ASP A 22 -20.00 11.54 11.90
CA ASP A 22 -19.82 12.31 13.13
C ASP A 22 -20.49 11.65 14.36
N ASP A 23 -21.48 10.77 14.18
CA ASP A 23 -22.07 9.99 15.29
C ASP A 23 -21.36 8.64 15.46
N LYS A 24 -20.53 8.56 16.51
CA LYS A 24 -19.81 7.33 16.90
C LYS A 24 -20.70 6.08 17.03
N ASN A 25 -21.99 6.24 17.36
CA ASN A 25 -22.91 5.14 17.63
C ASN A 25 -23.57 4.61 16.34
N GLN A 26 -23.46 5.37 15.24
CA GLN A 26 -24.01 5.05 13.92
C GLN A 26 -22.90 4.80 12.88
N LEU A 27 -21.64 4.63 13.31
CA LEU A 27 -20.52 4.30 12.44
C LEU A 27 -20.68 2.88 11.85
N ASP A 28 -20.75 2.83 10.52
CA ASP A 28 -20.84 1.59 9.74
C ASP A 28 -19.61 0.69 9.94
N HIS A 29 -19.82 -0.55 10.37
CA HIS A 29 -18.81 -1.60 10.49
C HIS A 29 -19.08 -2.79 9.56
N TYR A 30 -18.16 -3.75 9.45
CA TYR A 30 -18.29 -4.86 8.49
C TYR A 30 -19.54 -5.73 8.65
N ASP A 31 -20.11 -5.80 9.86
CA ASP A 31 -21.34 -6.53 10.16
C ASP A 31 -22.58 -5.60 10.24
N SER A 32 -22.49 -4.36 9.73
CA SER A 32 -23.62 -3.41 9.80
C SER A 32 -24.77 -3.91 8.94
N PRO A 33 -26.00 -4.04 9.49
CA PRO A 33 -27.15 -4.49 8.72
C PRO A 33 -27.54 -3.42 7.67
N PRO A 34 -28.10 -3.81 6.52
CA PRO A 34 -28.63 -2.87 5.53
C PRO A 34 -29.67 -1.95 6.18
N PRO A 35 -29.57 -0.64 5.92
CA PRO A 35 -30.37 -0.09 4.81
C PRO A 35 -29.53 0.27 3.57
N HIS A 36 -28.20 0.35 3.68
CA HIS A 36 -27.29 0.66 2.57
C HIS A 36 -26.07 -0.27 2.57
N GLU A 37 -25.52 -0.56 1.39
CA GLU A 37 -24.29 -1.34 1.27
C GLU A 37 -23.07 -0.49 1.65
N THR A 38 -22.23 -0.99 2.57
CA THR A 38 -21.03 -0.27 3.00
C THR A 38 -19.89 -0.49 2.00
N VAL A 39 -19.42 0.60 1.37
CA VAL A 39 -18.41 0.50 0.30
C VAL A 39 -17.02 0.71 0.87
N ILE A 40 -16.05 -0.07 0.36
CA ILE A 40 -14.64 0.12 0.71
C ILE A 40 -14.17 1.48 0.16
N ARG A 41 -13.77 2.38 1.06
CA ARG A 41 -13.29 3.75 0.76
C ARG A 41 -12.03 3.77 -0.12
N GLY A 42 -11.34 2.63 -0.21
CA GLY A 42 -10.20 2.38 -1.09
C GLY A 42 -8.86 2.64 -0.42
N HIS A 43 -8.23 3.77 -0.75
CA HIS A 43 -6.83 4.02 -0.40
C HIS A 43 -6.66 4.90 0.86
N LYS A 44 -6.00 4.35 1.89
CA LYS A 44 -5.59 5.13 3.06
C LYS A 44 -4.50 6.15 2.70
N ARG A 45 -4.85 7.43 2.79
CA ARG A 45 -3.92 8.58 2.68
C ARG A 45 -3.55 9.12 4.06
N TYR A 46 -2.52 9.97 4.09
CA TYR A 46 -2.08 10.74 5.24
C TYR A 46 -1.89 12.18 4.75
N TRP A 47 -2.01 13.16 5.66
CA TRP A 47 -1.64 14.54 5.39
C TRP A 47 -0.13 14.70 5.43
N HIS A 48 0.43 15.54 4.56
CA HIS A 48 1.76 16.08 4.79
C HIS A 48 1.75 16.90 6.08
N GLN A 49 2.60 16.50 7.03
CA GLN A 49 2.93 17.32 8.19
C GLN A 49 3.84 18.43 7.68
N GLY A 50 3.42 19.68 7.86
CA GLY A 50 4.06 20.92 7.38
C GLY A 50 5.40 21.20 8.05
N LEU A 51 6.36 20.30 7.82
CA LEU A 51 7.75 20.45 8.18
C LEU A 51 8.39 21.31 7.09
N SER A 52 8.50 22.61 7.36
CA SER A 52 9.26 23.54 6.51
C SER A 52 10.66 22.97 6.22
N PRO A 53 11.27 23.24 5.04
CA PRO A 53 12.68 22.92 4.80
C PRO A 53 13.62 23.54 5.85
N ASP A 54 13.23 24.70 6.39
CA ASP A 54 14.05 25.55 7.28
C ASP A 54 13.59 25.50 8.75
N GLU A 55 12.31 25.17 9.01
CA GLU A 55 11.72 25.02 10.36
C GLU A 55 11.24 23.58 10.65
N GLY A 56 11.62 22.63 9.81
CA GLY A 56 11.25 21.23 9.97
C GLY A 56 11.81 20.67 11.27
N LEU A 57 11.10 19.68 11.84
CA LEU A 57 11.63 18.88 12.95
C LEU A 57 13.02 18.42 12.57
N THR A 58 14.04 18.91 13.27
CA THR A 58 15.43 18.57 12.96
C THR A 58 15.57 17.05 13.05
N LEU A 59 16.54 16.48 12.32
CA LEU A 59 16.79 15.04 12.45
C LEU A 59 16.98 14.63 13.90
N ASP A 60 17.45 15.54 14.77
CA ASP A 60 17.63 15.31 16.19
C ASP A 60 16.34 15.48 17.00
N GLN A 61 15.40 16.35 16.62
CA GLN A 61 14.02 16.36 17.17
C GLN A 61 13.20 15.14 16.72
N ILE A 62 13.52 14.52 15.59
CA ILE A 62 12.95 13.23 15.15
C ILE A 62 13.65 12.06 15.85
N ARG A 63 14.98 12.10 15.97
CA ARG A 63 15.78 11.04 16.62
C ARG A 63 15.57 11.01 18.12
N LYS A 64 15.54 12.14 18.82
CA LYS A 64 15.46 12.19 20.28
C LYS A 64 14.26 11.38 20.82
N PRO A 65 13.01 11.54 20.32
CA PRO A 65 11.92 10.63 20.69
C PRO A 65 12.15 9.17 20.30
N ILE A 66 12.81 8.90 19.16
CA ILE A 66 13.14 7.53 18.72
C ILE A 66 14.24 6.90 19.60
N GLU A 67 15.19 7.68 20.10
CA GLU A 67 16.35 7.28 20.90
C GLU A 67 16.00 7.19 22.39
N GLU A 68 15.26 8.14 22.95
CA GLU A 68 14.63 8.02 24.28
C GLU A 68 13.70 6.80 24.34
N GLN A 69 12.91 6.56 23.28
CA GLN A 69 12.18 5.30 23.13
C GLN A 69 13.15 4.12 23.07
N ARG A 70 14.27 4.20 22.33
CA ARG A 70 15.21 3.08 22.17
C ARG A 70 15.96 2.75 23.46
N GLU A 71 16.27 3.73 24.31
CA GLU A 71 16.88 3.52 25.62
C GLU A 71 15.88 2.92 26.60
N ARG A 72 14.70 3.52 26.74
CA ARG A 72 13.60 2.93 27.53
C ARG A 72 13.24 1.51 27.06
N LEU A 73 13.37 1.20 25.78
CA LEU A 73 13.13 -0.14 25.22
C LEU A 73 14.34 -1.09 25.29
N ARG A 74 15.56 -0.59 25.55
CA ARG A 74 16.71 -1.42 25.95
C ARG A 74 16.58 -1.85 27.40
N GLU A 75 16.04 -0.99 28.26
CA GLU A 75 15.70 -1.32 29.65
C GLU A 75 14.58 -2.38 29.71
N LEU A 76 13.56 -2.28 28.84
CA LEU A 76 12.58 -3.36 28.62
C LEU A 76 13.17 -4.49 27.73
N ALA A 77 14.14 -5.23 28.27
CA ALA A 77 14.86 -6.33 27.61
C ALA A 77 13.99 -7.48 27.04
N THR A 78 12.67 -7.46 27.27
CA THR A 78 11.68 -8.45 26.78
C THR A 78 10.88 -7.99 25.57
N SER A 79 11.03 -6.73 25.10
CA SER A 79 10.13 -6.18 24.09
C SER A 79 10.51 -6.56 22.65
N THR A 80 9.90 -7.64 22.17
CA THR A 80 10.13 -8.22 20.84
C THR A 80 9.40 -7.52 19.69
N GLN A 81 8.58 -6.50 19.97
CA GLN A 81 7.69 -5.88 18.97
C GLN A 81 8.08 -4.42 18.68
N HIS A 82 9.21 -4.20 17.99
CA HIS A 82 9.62 -2.86 17.54
C HIS A 82 10.15 -2.84 16.11
N THR A 83 9.65 -1.88 15.32
CA THR A 83 10.20 -1.57 14.00
C THR A 83 11.45 -0.70 14.16
N GLN A 84 12.63 -1.25 13.86
CA GLN A 84 13.84 -0.45 13.68
C GLN A 84 13.92 -0.01 12.21
N PHE A 85 14.08 1.29 11.97
CA PHE A 85 14.35 1.83 10.63
C PHE A 85 15.28 3.04 10.74
N ARG A 86 16.05 3.29 9.69
CA ARG A 86 16.92 4.47 9.56
C ARG A 86 16.28 5.42 8.55
N PRO A 87 15.78 6.60 8.95
CA PRO A 87 15.25 7.56 7.99
C PRO A 87 16.36 8.07 7.06
N VAL A 88 16.00 8.30 5.79
CA VAL A 88 16.85 9.00 4.82
C VAL A 88 16.74 10.51 5.10
N LYS A 89 17.82 11.27 4.89
CA LYS A 89 17.79 12.73 5.08
C LYS A 89 16.88 13.41 4.03
N PRO A 90 16.27 14.56 4.33
CA PRO A 90 15.67 15.43 3.32
C PRO A 90 16.65 15.78 2.19
N GLY A 91 16.13 16.08 1.00
CA GLY A 91 16.92 16.49 -0.18
C GLY A 91 17.68 15.38 -0.91
N VAL A 92 17.71 14.14 -0.40
CA VAL A 92 18.34 13.00 -1.09
C VAL A 92 17.55 12.64 -2.35
N ARG A 93 18.22 12.68 -3.51
CA ARG A 93 17.65 12.34 -4.81
C ARG A 93 17.94 10.89 -5.19
N PHE A 94 16.95 10.22 -5.78
CA PHE A 94 17.07 8.87 -6.33
C PHE A 94 16.65 8.88 -7.79
N THR A 95 17.40 8.19 -8.64
CA THR A 95 17.08 8.04 -10.07
C THR A 95 16.70 6.60 -10.35
N PHE A 96 15.57 6.39 -11.00
CA PHE A 96 15.10 5.08 -11.47
C PHE A 96 14.52 5.23 -12.88
N ARG A 97 14.21 4.11 -13.53
CA ARG A 97 13.59 4.08 -14.87
C ARG A 97 12.34 3.22 -14.83
N ILE A 98 11.29 3.71 -15.46
CA ILE A 98 10.08 2.93 -15.74
C ILE A 98 10.14 2.57 -17.22
N TYR A 99 10.17 1.28 -17.51
CA TYR A 99 9.99 0.78 -18.87
C TYR A 99 8.53 0.35 -19.03
N PHE A 100 7.93 0.72 -20.15
CA PHE A 100 6.57 0.35 -20.52
C PHE A 100 6.55 -0.02 -22.01
N GLU A 101 5.58 -0.81 -22.41
CA GLU A 101 5.43 -1.28 -23.78
C GLU A 101 3.96 -1.22 -24.19
N ASN A 102 3.68 -0.83 -25.43
CA ASN A 102 2.37 -0.90 -26.08
C ASN A 102 1.20 -0.25 -25.29
N LEU A 103 1.48 0.76 -24.47
CA LEU A 103 0.44 1.58 -23.85
C LEU A 103 -0.27 2.41 -24.92
N SER A 104 -1.60 2.44 -24.89
CA SER A 104 -2.41 3.43 -25.60
C SER A 104 -2.16 4.84 -25.04
N ASP A 105 -2.55 5.89 -25.77
CA ASP A 105 -2.45 7.27 -25.29
C ASP A 105 -3.21 7.48 -23.96
N ARG A 106 -4.30 6.74 -23.73
CA ARG A 106 -5.05 6.75 -22.46
C ARG A 106 -4.25 6.15 -21.30
N GLU A 107 -3.58 5.01 -21.52
CA GLU A 107 -2.78 4.36 -20.47
C GLU A 107 -1.46 5.10 -20.22
N LEU A 108 -0.84 5.64 -21.27
CA LEU A 108 0.32 6.51 -21.16
C LEU A 108 -0.04 7.81 -20.41
N GLY A 109 -1.20 8.40 -20.70
CA GLY A 109 -1.72 9.55 -19.97
C GLY A 109 -1.99 9.26 -18.50
N ALA A 110 -2.57 8.08 -18.18
CA ALA A 110 -2.75 7.62 -16.82
C ALA A 110 -1.40 7.48 -16.07
N LEU A 111 -0.38 6.93 -16.73
CA LEU A 111 0.98 6.83 -16.18
C LEU A 111 1.62 8.21 -15.96
N CYS A 112 1.51 9.12 -16.92
CA CYS A 112 2.02 10.50 -16.78
C CYS A 112 1.35 11.22 -15.60
N TRP A 113 0.02 11.15 -15.52
CA TRP A 113 -0.76 11.75 -14.43
C TRP A 113 -0.42 11.13 -13.07
N ALA A 114 -0.21 9.81 -13.00
CA ALA A 114 0.17 9.13 -11.76
C ALA A 114 1.59 9.46 -11.27
N LEU A 115 2.48 9.92 -12.17
CA LEU A 115 3.86 10.34 -11.85
C LEU A 115 3.99 11.84 -11.60
N HIS A 116 3.16 12.65 -12.25
CA HIS A 116 3.12 14.11 -12.08
C HIS A 116 1.65 14.57 -12.22
N PRO A 117 0.86 14.57 -11.13
CA PRO A 117 -0.56 14.89 -11.21
C PRO A 117 -0.81 16.30 -11.72
N LEU A 118 -1.72 16.43 -12.69
CA LEU A 118 -2.17 17.73 -13.16
C LEU A 118 -3.05 18.38 -12.09
N GLY A 119 -2.74 19.62 -11.69
CA GLY A 119 -3.45 20.36 -10.65
C GLY A 119 -3.27 21.88 -10.76
N ASP A 120 -3.24 22.59 -9.64
CA ASP A 120 -2.96 24.02 -9.57
C ASP A 120 -1.47 24.29 -9.86
N PRO A 121 -1.11 25.13 -10.85
CA PRO A 121 0.30 25.39 -11.21
C PRO A 121 1.07 26.18 -10.14
N SER A 122 0.38 26.79 -9.16
CA SER A 122 1.02 27.47 -8.02
C SER A 122 1.42 26.51 -6.88
N LYS A 123 1.03 25.24 -6.96
CA LYS A 123 1.17 24.26 -5.88
C LYS A 123 2.10 23.12 -6.24
N GLU A 124 2.80 22.59 -5.24
CA GLU A 124 3.64 21.41 -5.38
C GLU A 124 2.91 20.18 -4.82
N TYR A 125 2.82 19.12 -5.64
CA TYR A 125 2.18 17.87 -5.26
C TYR A 125 3.21 16.78 -4.99
N CYS A 126 3.26 16.28 -3.76
CA CYS A 126 4.18 15.22 -3.37
C CYS A 126 3.46 13.89 -3.09
N HIS A 127 4.18 12.79 -3.35
CA HIS A 127 3.72 11.44 -3.07
C HIS A 127 4.21 10.98 -1.70
N HIS A 128 3.62 9.90 -1.18
CA HIS A 128 4.05 9.25 0.06
C HIS A 128 4.56 7.82 -0.20
N LEU A 129 5.79 7.53 0.23
CA LEU A 129 6.47 6.24 0.10
C LEU A 129 6.91 5.69 1.48
N GLY A 130 7.00 4.37 1.60
CA GLY A 130 7.47 3.71 2.83
C GLY A 130 6.46 3.66 3.98
N MET A 131 6.91 3.22 5.17
CA MET A 131 6.05 2.95 6.33
C MET A 131 5.91 4.13 7.31
N GLY A 132 6.80 5.13 7.22
CA GLY A 132 6.85 6.27 8.15
C GLY A 132 5.80 7.36 7.92
N LYS A 133 4.88 7.18 6.97
CA LYS A 133 3.82 8.14 6.61
C LYS A 133 3.01 8.70 7.80
N PRO A 134 2.63 7.92 8.82
CA PRO A 134 1.91 8.46 9.99
C PRO A 134 2.77 9.41 10.85
N LEU A 135 4.09 9.36 10.71
CA LEU A 135 5.06 10.19 11.43
C LEU A 135 5.58 11.35 10.56
N GLY A 136 4.82 11.75 9.52
CA GLY A 136 5.22 12.80 8.58
C GLY A 136 6.35 12.42 7.61
N MET A 137 6.82 11.18 7.63
CA MET A 137 7.98 10.74 6.84
C MET A 137 7.60 10.15 5.49
N GLY A 138 8.58 10.13 4.58
CA GLY A 138 8.44 9.45 3.29
C GLY A 138 7.70 10.26 2.23
N THR A 139 7.59 11.58 2.42
CA THR A 139 7.23 12.49 1.33
C THR A 139 8.30 12.46 0.24
N VAL A 140 7.90 12.31 -1.02
CA VAL A 140 8.77 12.31 -2.19
C VAL A 140 8.13 13.11 -3.33
N LYS A 141 8.89 14.02 -3.93
CA LYS A 141 8.55 14.62 -5.22
C LYS A 141 8.97 13.68 -6.34
N LEU A 142 8.16 13.58 -7.39
CA LEU A 142 8.50 12.84 -8.60
C LEU A 142 8.72 13.84 -9.75
N GLU A 143 9.95 13.86 -10.26
CA GLU A 143 10.35 14.63 -11.45
C GLU A 143 10.73 13.61 -12.52
N ALA A 144 10.02 13.62 -13.66
CA ALA A 144 10.09 12.57 -14.66
C ALA A 144 10.21 13.14 -16.08
N THR A 145 11.01 12.45 -16.90
CA THR A 145 11.17 12.72 -18.33
C THR A 145 10.68 11.51 -19.11
N LEU A 146 9.69 11.71 -19.97
CA LEU A 146 9.14 10.69 -20.86
C LEU A 146 10.06 10.52 -22.09
N TYR A 147 10.46 9.30 -22.38
CA TYR A 147 11.19 8.94 -23.59
C TYR A 147 10.37 7.93 -24.39
N LEU A 148 9.89 8.34 -25.56
CA LEU A 148 9.24 7.43 -26.51
C LEU A 148 10.26 6.86 -27.51
N THR A 149 9.97 5.66 -28.00
CA THR A 149 10.83 4.97 -28.97
C THR A 149 10.02 4.55 -30.19
N ASN A 150 10.47 4.99 -31.37
CA ASN A 150 9.99 4.52 -32.65
C ASN A 150 10.61 3.12 -32.89
N ARG A 151 9.82 2.06 -32.63
CA ARG A 151 10.27 0.66 -32.80
C ARG A 151 10.69 0.34 -34.24
N PRO A 152 9.93 0.72 -35.30
CA PRO A 152 10.39 0.55 -36.68
C PRO A 152 11.78 1.13 -36.94
N ARG A 153 12.05 2.40 -36.56
CA ARG A 153 13.38 3.02 -36.68
C ARG A 153 14.44 2.32 -35.82
N ARG A 154 14.08 1.87 -34.61
CA ARG A 154 15.00 1.16 -33.71
C ARG A 154 15.53 -0.13 -34.32
N TYR A 155 14.69 -0.84 -35.08
CA TYR A 155 15.01 -2.16 -35.65
C TYR A 155 15.31 -2.12 -37.16
N SER A 156 15.31 -0.94 -37.80
CA SER A 156 15.70 -0.80 -39.21
C SER A 156 17.21 -0.68 -39.43
N SER A 157 17.98 -0.24 -38.43
CA SER A 157 19.45 -0.20 -38.46
C SER A 157 20.03 -0.53 -37.09
N LEU A 158 21.29 -0.98 -37.05
CA LEU A 158 22.01 -1.23 -35.80
C LEU A 158 22.61 0.06 -35.22
N PHE A 159 22.99 0.98 -36.10
CA PHE A 159 23.69 2.22 -35.79
C PHE A 159 22.94 3.46 -36.30
N ASP A 160 23.23 4.59 -35.66
CA ASP A 160 22.79 5.96 -35.93
C ASP A 160 24.08 6.79 -35.79
N ASP A 161 24.77 7.01 -36.92
CA ASP A 161 26.20 7.38 -36.99
C ASP A 161 27.08 6.46 -36.11
N ASP A 162 28.02 7.00 -35.31
CA ASP A 162 28.89 6.25 -34.39
C ASP A 162 28.16 5.70 -33.14
N ASN A 163 26.83 5.82 -33.06
CA ASN A 163 26.04 5.43 -31.89
C ASN A 163 25.09 4.26 -32.19
N TRP A 164 24.69 3.53 -31.14
CA TRP A 164 23.61 2.54 -31.24
C TRP A 164 22.27 3.21 -31.59
N GLN A 165 21.57 2.65 -32.58
CA GLN A 165 20.22 3.08 -32.95
C GLN A 165 19.23 2.74 -31.83
N LYS A 166 18.93 3.73 -30.98
CA LYS A 166 18.02 3.56 -29.83
C LYS A 166 16.54 3.75 -30.21
N GLY A 167 16.27 4.36 -31.36
CA GLY A 167 14.94 4.75 -31.83
C GLY A 167 14.27 5.87 -31.03
N THR A 168 15.01 6.59 -30.17
CA THR A 168 14.45 7.62 -29.29
C THR A 168 13.89 8.80 -30.09
N THR A 169 12.66 9.21 -29.81
CA THR A 169 12.03 10.37 -30.45
C THR A 169 12.42 11.67 -29.74
N GLY A 170 13.64 12.15 -29.97
CA GLY A 170 14.14 13.43 -29.44
C GLY A 170 14.75 13.35 -28.02
N PRO A 171 14.96 14.51 -27.36
CA PRO A 171 15.70 14.62 -26.09
C PRO A 171 14.91 14.16 -24.84
N GLY A 172 13.65 13.76 -25.02
CA GLY A 172 12.71 13.44 -23.94
C GLY A 172 11.79 14.61 -23.60
N GLU A 173 10.63 14.28 -23.05
CA GLU A 173 9.54 15.19 -22.70
C GLU A 173 9.45 15.34 -21.18
N LEU A 174 9.75 16.54 -20.66
CA LEU A 174 9.67 16.83 -19.22
C LEU A 174 8.20 16.89 -18.77
N LEU A 175 7.78 16.01 -17.86
CA LEU A 175 6.42 16.02 -17.31
C LEU A 175 6.15 17.18 -16.35
N SER A 176 7.19 17.89 -15.92
CA SER A 176 7.06 19.17 -15.20
C SER A 176 6.73 20.36 -16.12
N ASN A 177 6.82 20.21 -17.45
CA ASN A 177 6.34 21.22 -18.38
C ASN A 177 4.82 21.09 -18.53
N ARG A 178 4.08 22.14 -18.17
CA ARG A 178 2.61 22.16 -18.14
C ARG A 178 1.97 21.72 -19.46
N ALA A 179 2.36 22.32 -20.58
CA ALA A 179 1.79 22.02 -21.89
C ALA A 179 2.11 20.58 -22.37
N THR A 180 3.28 20.07 -22.01
CA THR A 180 3.66 18.66 -22.26
C THR A 180 2.79 17.72 -21.45
N LEU A 181 2.58 18.01 -20.16
CA LEU A 181 1.76 17.21 -19.27
C LEU A 181 0.29 17.19 -19.73
N GLU A 182 -0.31 18.36 -19.96
CA GLU A 182 -1.70 18.48 -20.44
C GLU A 182 -1.93 17.69 -21.73
N ARG A 183 -1.05 17.87 -22.73
CA ARG A 183 -1.10 17.08 -23.98
C ARG A 183 -1.00 15.57 -23.73
N ARG A 184 -0.18 15.14 -22.77
CA ARG A 184 0.03 13.71 -22.48
C ARG A 184 -1.08 13.13 -21.63
N THR A 185 -1.73 13.89 -20.74
CA THR A 185 -2.85 13.40 -19.92
C THR A 185 -4.21 13.56 -20.59
N GLN A 186 -4.36 14.42 -21.60
CA GLN A 186 -5.65 14.73 -22.27
C GLN A 186 -6.52 13.51 -22.57
N ALA A 187 -5.98 12.50 -23.26
CA ALA A 187 -6.74 11.31 -23.66
C ALA A 187 -7.22 10.48 -22.45
N PHE A 188 -6.46 10.49 -21.35
CA PHE A 188 -6.84 9.85 -20.09
C PHE A 188 -7.91 10.66 -19.35
N GLU A 189 -7.70 11.97 -19.20
CA GLU A 189 -8.64 12.84 -18.49
C GLU A 189 -10.00 12.87 -19.18
N GLN A 190 -10.02 13.06 -20.50
CA GLN A 190 -11.25 13.01 -21.29
C GLN A 190 -11.98 11.67 -21.12
N HIS A 191 -11.29 10.54 -21.22
CA HIS A 191 -11.90 9.22 -21.06
C HIS A 191 -12.56 9.03 -19.68
N VAL A 192 -11.89 9.47 -18.61
CA VAL A 192 -12.44 9.38 -17.25
C VAL A 192 -13.61 10.35 -17.06
N LEU A 193 -13.53 11.57 -17.60
CA LEU A 193 -14.62 12.54 -17.54
C LEU A 193 -15.86 12.08 -18.33
N GLU A 194 -15.69 11.44 -19.49
CA GLU A 194 -16.77 10.81 -20.27
C GLU A 194 -17.44 9.68 -19.47
N VAL A 195 -16.66 8.77 -18.86
CA VAL A 195 -17.17 7.66 -18.04
C VAL A 195 -17.91 8.15 -16.79
N LEU A 196 -17.56 9.32 -16.27
CA LEU A 196 -18.22 9.95 -15.11
C LEU A 196 -19.37 10.90 -15.49
N GLY A 197 -19.65 11.12 -16.79
CA GLY A 197 -20.66 12.10 -17.25
C GLY A 197 -20.30 13.56 -16.95
N LEU A 198 -19.02 13.88 -16.77
CA LEU A 198 -18.52 15.20 -16.34
C LEU A 198 -17.85 16.03 -17.45
N ASN A 199 -17.73 15.47 -18.65
CA ASN A 199 -17.09 16.11 -19.82
C ASN A 199 -17.78 17.39 -20.31
N THR A 200 -19.02 17.66 -19.90
CA THR A 200 -19.73 18.93 -20.14
C THR A 200 -19.55 19.95 -19.02
N THR A 201 -19.20 19.50 -17.81
CA THR A 201 -19.10 20.32 -16.60
C THR A 201 -17.67 20.78 -16.32
N CYS A 202 -16.67 19.97 -16.69
CA CYS A 202 -15.26 20.30 -16.51
C CYS A 202 -14.37 19.67 -17.60
N GLN A 203 -13.17 20.24 -17.77
CA GLN A 203 -12.22 19.85 -18.82
C GLN A 203 -11.06 19.00 -18.27
N HIS A 204 -10.78 19.12 -16.96
CA HIS A 204 -9.64 18.48 -16.31
C HIS A 204 -10.02 17.69 -15.06
N LEU A 205 -9.28 16.63 -14.78
CA LEU A 205 -9.54 15.80 -13.61
C LEU A 205 -9.39 16.55 -12.28
N PHE A 206 -8.51 17.55 -12.17
CA PHE A 206 -8.38 18.34 -10.94
C PHE A 206 -9.63 19.17 -10.58
N GLN A 207 -10.57 19.33 -11.54
CA GLN A 207 -11.85 20.00 -11.32
C GLN A 207 -12.94 19.04 -10.79
N VAL A 208 -12.65 17.75 -10.69
CA VAL A 208 -13.54 16.74 -10.08
C VAL A 208 -13.28 16.69 -8.57
N LYS A 209 -14.31 16.84 -7.74
CA LYS A 209 -14.20 17.00 -6.27
C LYS A 209 -13.31 15.95 -5.62
N ARG A 210 -13.51 14.67 -5.94
CA ARG A 210 -12.71 13.56 -5.40
C ARG A 210 -11.22 13.63 -5.77
N ILE A 211 -10.90 14.20 -6.93
CA ILE A 211 -9.51 14.43 -7.36
C ILE A 211 -8.96 15.69 -6.70
N GLY A 212 -9.75 16.77 -6.58
CA GLY A 212 -9.38 17.96 -5.81
C GLY A 212 -9.05 17.63 -4.34
N MET A 213 -9.85 16.78 -3.69
CA MET A 213 -9.56 16.23 -2.36
C MET A 213 -8.23 15.46 -2.32
N LEU A 214 -7.95 14.63 -3.33
CA LEU A 214 -6.70 13.87 -3.44
C LEU A 214 -5.49 14.81 -3.62
N LEU A 215 -5.60 15.81 -4.50
CA LEU A 215 -4.57 16.81 -4.73
C LEU A 215 -4.33 17.64 -3.46
N LYS A 216 -5.38 18.03 -2.74
CA LYS A 216 -5.31 18.73 -1.46
C LYS A 216 -4.55 17.93 -0.40
N LEU A 217 -4.73 16.61 -0.36
CA LEU A 217 -3.96 15.68 0.48
C LEU A 217 -2.49 15.51 0.03
N MET A 218 -2.15 15.89 -1.20
CA MET A 218 -0.80 15.83 -1.78
C MET A 218 -0.09 17.20 -1.79
N GLU A 219 -0.76 18.29 -1.43
CA GLU A 219 -0.16 19.63 -1.34
C GLU A 219 1.02 19.62 -0.34
N TRP A 220 2.18 20.06 -0.80
CA TRP A 220 3.40 20.27 -0.01
C TRP A 220 3.57 21.77 0.31
N PRO A 221 3.99 22.18 1.53
CA PRO A 221 4.39 21.35 2.67
C PRO A 221 3.23 20.69 3.44
N GLY A 222 1.98 21.05 3.14
CA GLY A 222 0.83 20.69 3.97
C GLY A 222 0.77 21.52 5.25
N TYR A 223 0.11 21.01 6.29
CA TYR A 223 -0.15 21.79 7.50
C TYR A 223 0.75 21.37 8.67
N PRO A 224 1.37 22.32 9.41
CA PRO A 224 2.17 22.00 10.58
C PRO A 224 1.32 21.31 11.65
N ALA A 225 1.91 20.31 12.30
CA ALA A 225 1.27 19.61 13.40
C ALA A 225 1.30 20.49 14.66
N ASP A 226 0.17 20.61 15.36
CA ASP A 226 0.15 21.14 16.72
C ASP A 226 0.22 19.94 17.69
N PRO A 227 1.33 19.73 18.44
CA PRO A 227 1.46 18.58 19.32
C PRO A 227 0.42 18.51 20.44
N ASN A 228 -0.12 19.66 20.86
CA ASN A 228 -1.00 19.80 22.02
C ASN A 228 -2.46 20.07 21.63
N GLY A 229 -2.69 20.55 20.40
CA GLY A 229 -4.03 20.83 19.88
C GLY A 229 -4.87 19.58 19.62
N ASP A 230 -6.18 19.79 19.50
CA ASP A 230 -7.17 18.76 19.16
C ASP A 230 -6.93 18.12 17.78
N ILE A 231 -7.68 17.07 17.46
CA ILE A 231 -7.62 16.38 16.15
C ILE A 231 -8.06 17.28 14.98
N PHE A 232 -8.87 18.30 15.26
CA PHE A 232 -9.26 19.36 14.34
C PHE A 232 -9.05 20.70 15.06
N LEU A 233 -8.34 21.62 14.42
CA LEU A 233 -7.98 22.92 15.01
C LEU A 233 -9.02 23.95 14.58
N THR A 234 -10.12 24.05 15.32
CA THR A 234 -11.27 24.92 15.01
C THR A 234 -10.86 26.37 14.74
N ALA A 235 -9.96 26.94 15.55
CA ALA A 235 -9.45 28.30 15.39
C ALA A 235 -8.65 28.54 14.10
N GLN A 236 -8.17 27.47 13.46
CA GLN A 236 -7.40 27.50 12.20
C GLN A 236 -8.18 26.87 11.03
N ASN A 237 -9.43 26.45 11.28
CA ASN A 237 -10.30 25.69 10.38
C ASN A 237 -9.54 24.62 9.57
N ARG A 238 -8.88 23.66 10.24
CA ARG A 238 -8.10 22.61 9.56
C ARG A 238 -7.91 21.36 10.42
N PRO A 239 -7.65 20.19 9.81
CA PRO A 239 -7.20 19.01 10.54
C PRO A 239 -5.84 19.27 11.20
N ASN A 240 -5.65 18.68 12.38
CA ASN A 240 -4.33 18.56 12.98
C ASN A 240 -3.62 17.36 12.37
N THR A 241 -2.39 17.56 11.90
CA THR A 241 -1.61 16.53 11.20
C THR A 241 -0.78 15.66 12.15
N ARG A 242 -0.81 15.92 13.47
CA ARG A 242 -0.10 15.14 14.50
C ARG A 242 -0.51 13.66 14.52
N TYR A 243 0.36 12.81 15.03
CA TYR A 243 0.04 11.40 15.27
C TYR A 243 -0.86 11.25 16.52
N MET A 244 -1.96 10.51 16.40
CA MET A 244 -2.87 10.21 17.52
C MET A 244 -2.30 9.14 18.45
N THR A 245 -2.63 9.24 19.73
CA THR A 245 -2.09 8.43 20.82
C THR A 245 -3.15 7.49 21.41
N ILE A 246 -2.67 6.38 21.98
CA ILE A 246 -3.49 5.37 22.69
C ILE A 246 -3.32 5.50 24.22
N GLN A 247 -2.23 6.15 24.65
CA GLN A 247 -1.85 6.36 26.05
C GLN A 247 -1.25 7.78 26.17
N PRO A 248 -1.52 8.51 27.27
CA PRO A 248 -2.26 8.06 28.46
C PRO A 248 -3.77 7.89 28.20
N GLN A 249 -4.36 8.71 27.33
CA GLN A 249 -5.75 8.59 26.88
C GLN A 249 -5.83 7.95 25.50
N ASN A 250 -6.85 7.13 25.25
CA ASN A 250 -7.05 6.49 23.95
C ASN A 250 -7.89 7.37 23.00
N GLU A 251 -7.20 8.23 22.23
CA GLU A 251 -7.83 9.18 21.30
C GLU A 251 -8.60 8.47 20.17
N TYR A 252 -8.34 7.18 19.89
CA TYR A 252 -9.06 6.42 18.87
C TYR A 252 -10.41 5.88 19.34
N ARG A 253 -10.66 5.77 20.66
CA ARG A 253 -11.80 4.99 21.19
C ARG A 253 -13.17 5.57 20.85
N ASN A 254 -13.31 6.89 20.92
CA ASN A 254 -14.57 7.62 20.73
C ASN A 254 -14.50 8.55 19.51
N ARG A 255 -13.58 8.27 18.58
CA ARG A 255 -13.25 9.18 17.48
C ARG A 255 -14.28 9.05 16.34
N PRO A 256 -14.84 10.16 15.82
CA PRO A 256 -15.57 10.18 14.55
C PRO A 256 -14.64 10.02 13.34
N VAL A 257 -15.20 9.97 12.14
CA VAL A 257 -14.40 10.09 10.91
C VAL A 257 -13.68 11.45 10.92
N LEU A 258 -12.46 11.53 10.39
CA LEU A 258 -11.85 12.86 10.20
C LEU A 258 -12.53 13.52 9.00
N PRO A 259 -12.88 14.81 9.09
CA PRO A 259 -13.43 15.54 7.95
C PRO A 259 -12.51 15.43 6.74
N ASP A 260 -13.12 15.30 5.56
CA ASP A 260 -12.39 15.34 4.30
C ASP A 260 -12.03 16.81 3.93
N PRO A 261 -11.24 17.04 2.87
CA PRO A 261 -10.80 18.39 2.51
C PRO A 261 -11.92 19.39 2.24
N CYS A 262 -13.12 18.97 1.83
CA CYS A 262 -14.23 19.86 1.51
C CYS A 262 -14.84 20.52 2.76
N ALA A 263 -14.66 19.91 3.94
CA ALA A 263 -15.15 20.48 5.21
C ALA A 263 -14.42 21.78 5.63
N PHE A 264 -13.27 22.09 5.02
CA PHE A 264 -12.48 23.28 5.36
C PHE A 264 -11.81 23.99 4.18
N ASP A 265 -11.83 23.43 2.98
CA ASP A 265 -11.47 24.11 1.74
C ASP A 265 -12.72 24.23 0.82
N PRO A 266 -13.46 25.35 0.88
CA PRO A 266 -14.65 25.57 0.06
C PRO A 266 -14.35 25.52 -1.45
N GLY A 267 -13.12 25.84 -1.85
CA GLY A 267 -12.69 25.73 -3.24
C GLY A 267 -12.71 24.29 -3.75
N VAL A 268 -12.38 23.32 -2.88
CA VAL A 268 -12.54 21.88 -3.19
C VAL A 268 -14.01 21.48 -3.11
N CYS A 269 -14.78 21.99 -2.13
CA CYS A 269 -16.20 21.64 -1.96
C CYS A 269 -17.09 22.01 -3.16
N ASN A 270 -16.74 23.08 -3.89
CA ASN A 270 -17.49 23.56 -5.06
C ASN A 270 -17.09 22.89 -6.39
N LEU A 271 -16.19 21.89 -6.36
CA LEU A 271 -15.78 21.14 -7.55
C LEU A 271 -16.85 20.15 -8.03
N ALA A 272 -16.76 19.76 -9.30
CA ALA A 272 -17.75 18.90 -9.96
C ALA A 272 -17.79 17.49 -9.34
N GLU A 273 -18.99 16.97 -9.14
CA GLU A 273 -19.24 15.57 -8.77
C GLU A 273 -20.06 14.86 -9.83
N PRO A 274 -19.80 13.56 -10.10
CA PRO A 274 -20.69 12.75 -10.93
C PRO A 274 -22.10 12.83 -10.35
N ALA A 275 -23.10 12.91 -11.22
CA ALA A 275 -24.48 12.77 -10.78
C ALA A 275 -24.64 11.43 -10.06
N LEU A 276 -25.26 11.45 -8.87
CA LEU A 276 -25.78 10.23 -8.28
C LEU A 276 -26.87 9.73 -9.22
N GLU A 277 -26.62 8.63 -9.94
CA GLU A 277 -27.70 7.91 -10.60
C GLU A 277 -28.72 7.53 -9.54
N ASN A 278 -29.96 8.02 -9.68
CA ASN A 278 -31.04 7.66 -8.78
C ASN A 278 -31.19 6.13 -8.80
N ALA A 279 -31.02 5.49 -7.64
CA ALA A 279 -31.15 4.03 -7.51
C ALA A 279 -32.58 3.51 -7.79
N ASP A 280 -33.54 4.42 -8.02
CA ASP A 280 -34.95 4.16 -8.29
C ASP A 280 -35.33 4.24 -9.79
N SER A 281 -34.48 3.77 -10.73
CA SER A 281 -34.93 3.52 -12.12
C SER A 281 -34.07 2.54 -12.95
N SER A 282 -33.85 1.30 -12.49
CA SER A 282 -33.46 0.21 -13.41
C SER A 282 -33.94 -1.19 -12.98
N ALA A 283 -35.25 -1.32 -12.75
CA ALA A 283 -35.87 -2.65 -12.77
C ALA A 283 -35.78 -3.26 -14.18
N GLY A 284 -34.87 -4.23 -14.37
CA GLY A 284 -34.90 -5.13 -15.52
C GLY A 284 -33.79 -5.00 -16.56
N ALA A 285 -32.53 -5.22 -16.18
CA ALA A 285 -31.50 -5.70 -17.10
C ALA A 285 -30.58 -6.73 -16.42
N SER A 286 -30.75 -8.01 -16.73
CA SER A 286 -29.90 -9.08 -16.17
C SER A 286 -28.52 -9.08 -16.83
N ALA A 287 -27.58 -8.32 -16.27
CA ALA A 287 -26.16 -8.40 -16.61
C ALA A 287 -25.51 -9.53 -15.79
N GLN A 288 -25.42 -10.73 -16.36
CA GLN A 288 -24.63 -11.80 -15.74
C GLN A 288 -23.14 -11.40 -15.71
N PRO A 289 -22.41 -11.68 -14.62
CA PRO A 289 -20.99 -11.35 -14.54
C PRO A 289 -20.18 -12.18 -15.55
N VAL A 290 -19.53 -11.50 -16.49
CA VAL A 290 -18.64 -12.15 -17.47
C VAL A 290 -17.42 -12.74 -16.74
N ILE A 291 -17.42 -14.06 -16.57
CA ILE A 291 -16.30 -14.79 -15.98
C ILE A 291 -15.11 -14.73 -16.94
N LEU A 292 -14.16 -13.84 -16.65
CA LEU A 292 -12.84 -13.80 -17.28
C LEU A 292 -12.11 -15.14 -17.04
N ARG A 293 -12.09 -15.99 -18.07
CA ARG A 293 -11.37 -17.27 -18.05
C ARG A 293 -9.87 -17.00 -17.93
N LYS A 294 -9.24 -17.53 -16.87
CA LYS A 294 -7.78 -17.49 -16.71
C LYS A 294 -7.10 -18.26 -17.86
N PRO A 295 -6.06 -17.71 -18.50
CA PRO A 295 -5.21 -18.48 -19.40
C PRO A 295 -4.45 -19.56 -18.61
N THR A 296 -4.50 -20.79 -19.08
CA THR A 296 -3.68 -21.90 -18.56
C THR A 296 -2.28 -21.83 -19.16
N SER A 297 -1.26 -21.55 -18.34
CA SER A 297 0.15 -21.75 -18.71
C SER A 297 0.70 -23.01 -18.05
N SER A 298 1.20 -23.93 -18.88
CA SER A 298 1.94 -25.12 -18.46
C SER A 298 3.40 -24.77 -18.13
N PRO A 299 4.03 -25.46 -17.15
CA PRO A 299 5.42 -25.21 -16.79
C PRO A 299 6.39 -25.84 -17.82
N PRO A 300 7.59 -25.25 -18.03
CA PRO A 300 8.62 -25.83 -18.89
C PRO A 300 9.31 -27.04 -18.22
N PRO A 301 9.93 -27.94 -19.01
CA PRO A 301 10.58 -29.15 -18.50
C PRO A 301 11.90 -28.87 -17.79
N SER A 302 12.25 -29.76 -16.85
CA SER A 302 13.49 -29.73 -16.07
C SER A 302 14.72 -30.15 -16.90
N VAL A 303 15.79 -29.36 -16.84
CA VAL A 303 17.12 -29.74 -17.35
C VAL A 303 17.97 -30.29 -16.20
N ALA A 304 18.66 -31.40 -16.44
CA ALA A 304 19.50 -32.07 -15.45
C ALA A 304 20.83 -31.33 -15.21
N VAL A 305 21.35 -31.43 -13.99
CA VAL A 305 22.68 -30.93 -13.59
C VAL A 305 23.59 -32.14 -13.33
N SER A 306 24.77 -32.15 -13.93
CA SER A 306 25.78 -33.19 -13.73
C SER A 306 26.69 -32.91 -12.52
N GLU A 307 27.14 -33.97 -11.85
CA GLU A 307 28.31 -33.96 -10.97
C GLU A 307 29.59 -33.59 -11.79
N ARG A 308 30.79 -33.30 -11.26
CA ARG A 308 31.51 -33.62 -10.00
C ARG A 308 32.67 -32.56 -9.90
N ALA A 309 33.60 -32.45 -8.94
CA ALA A 309 34.00 -33.22 -7.75
C ALA A 309 34.86 -32.34 -6.78
N ALA A 310 35.03 -32.79 -5.53
CA ALA A 310 36.20 -32.58 -4.63
C ALA A 310 36.65 -31.15 -4.21
N ARG A 311 37.24 -30.90 -3.02
CA ARG A 311 37.30 -31.54 -1.69
C ARG A 311 38.06 -30.56 -0.77
N LYS A 312 37.69 -30.42 0.51
CA LYS A 312 38.66 -30.23 1.61
C LYS A 312 38.03 -30.58 2.96
N VAL A 313 38.80 -31.25 3.81
CA VAL A 313 38.35 -31.87 5.06
C VAL A 313 38.80 -31.02 6.24
N GLN A 314 37.95 -30.83 7.24
CA GLN A 314 38.38 -30.37 8.57
C GLN A 314 37.55 -31.02 9.71
N LYS A 315 38.22 -31.13 10.86
CA LYS A 315 37.99 -32.05 11.99
C LYS A 315 36.54 -32.16 12.51
N ARG A 316 36.14 -33.38 12.86
CA ARG A 316 34.89 -33.70 13.59
C ARG A 316 34.93 -33.20 15.05
N LYS A 317 33.79 -32.70 15.53
CA LYS A 317 33.35 -32.66 16.94
C LYS A 317 32.04 -33.47 17.05
N PRO A 318 31.57 -33.86 18.25
CA PRO A 318 30.41 -34.74 18.40
C PRO A 318 29.14 -34.17 17.74
N GLU A 319 28.35 -35.01 17.08
CA GLU A 319 27.14 -34.59 16.37
C GLU A 319 26.02 -34.21 17.35
N GLU A 320 25.78 -32.91 17.51
CA GLU A 320 24.43 -32.47 17.84
C GLU A 320 23.51 -32.75 16.65
N ALA A 321 22.43 -33.51 16.89
CA ALA A 321 21.50 -33.91 15.85
C ALA A 321 20.92 -32.68 15.12
N LYS A 322 21.34 -32.51 13.86
CA LYS A 322 21.06 -31.32 13.04
C LYS A 322 19.55 -31.10 12.90
N GLU A 323 19.07 -29.95 13.37
CA GLU A 323 17.66 -29.55 13.23
C GLU A 323 17.41 -29.10 11.78
N THR A 324 16.38 -29.64 11.16
CA THR A 324 15.98 -29.34 9.78
C THR A 324 14.49 -28.98 9.74
N THR A 325 14.12 -28.02 8.90
CA THR A 325 12.71 -27.61 8.73
C THR A 325 12.30 -27.77 7.28
N LYS A 326 11.17 -28.44 7.05
CA LYS A 326 10.63 -28.70 5.70
C LYS A 326 9.14 -28.33 5.66
N ARG A 327 8.71 -27.63 4.60
CA ARG A 327 7.29 -27.36 4.37
C ARG A 327 6.62 -28.55 3.70
N GLU A 328 5.57 -29.07 4.31
CA GLU A 328 4.83 -30.22 3.79
C GLU A 328 3.32 -30.11 4.07
N TRP A 329 2.56 -31.09 3.58
CA TRP A 329 1.16 -31.25 3.96
C TRP A 329 1.07 -32.08 5.22
N VAL A 330 0.23 -31.66 6.16
CA VAL A 330 -0.13 -32.44 7.35
C VAL A 330 -1.65 -32.55 7.45
N THR A 331 -2.15 -33.60 8.10
CA THR A 331 -3.59 -33.88 8.28
C THR A 331 -3.96 -33.81 9.75
N LEU A 332 -4.96 -33.02 10.12
CA LEU A 332 -5.43 -32.90 11.50
C LEU A 332 -6.08 -34.20 11.98
N THR A 333 -5.72 -34.67 13.18
CA THR A 333 -6.39 -35.81 13.83
C THR A 333 -7.49 -35.38 14.79
N GLU A 334 -7.53 -34.10 15.14
CA GLU A 334 -8.46 -33.50 16.09
C GLU A 334 -8.76 -32.05 15.69
N ASP A 335 -9.85 -31.50 16.19
CA ASP A 335 -10.19 -30.09 16.00
C ASP A 335 -9.18 -29.18 16.69
N VAL A 336 -8.90 -28.02 16.08
CA VAL A 336 -7.98 -27.02 16.64
C VAL A 336 -8.52 -26.45 17.95
N LYS A 337 -7.77 -26.64 19.04
CA LYS A 337 -8.06 -26.09 20.36
C LYS A 337 -6.91 -25.19 20.80
N SER A 338 -7.22 -23.97 21.23
CA SER A 338 -6.23 -22.97 21.71
C SER A 338 -5.04 -22.75 20.75
N GLY A 339 -5.29 -22.71 19.44
CA GLY A 339 -4.29 -22.49 18.40
C GLY A 339 -3.35 -23.67 18.11
N LYS A 340 -3.67 -24.88 18.61
CA LYS A 340 -2.91 -26.12 18.42
C LYS A 340 -3.82 -27.28 18.02
N ALA A 341 -3.25 -28.27 17.33
CA ALA A 341 -3.87 -29.57 17.04
C ALA A 341 -2.78 -30.63 16.82
N ARG A 342 -3.07 -31.90 17.14
CA ARG A 342 -2.30 -33.05 16.66
C ARG A 342 -2.53 -33.27 15.15
N VAL A 343 -1.45 -33.59 14.44
CA VAL A 343 -1.45 -33.81 12.99
C VAL A 343 -0.56 -34.99 12.62
N HIS A 344 -0.94 -35.74 11.57
CA HIS A 344 -0.04 -36.67 10.89
C HIS A 344 0.79 -35.94 9.85
N THR A 345 2.09 -36.24 9.79
CA THR A 345 2.97 -35.87 8.66
C THR A 345 2.63 -36.71 7.42
N GLY A 346 3.20 -36.35 6.27
CA GLY A 346 3.11 -37.19 5.06
C GLY A 346 3.74 -38.58 5.21
N ASP A 347 4.63 -38.74 6.21
CA ASP A 347 5.30 -39.99 6.56
C ASP A 347 4.50 -40.80 7.62
N GLY A 348 3.32 -40.32 8.03
CA GLY A 348 2.43 -40.97 8.99
C GLY A 348 2.70 -40.65 10.47
N GLU A 349 3.79 -39.96 10.80
CA GLU A 349 4.16 -39.66 12.19
C GLU A 349 3.25 -38.59 12.83
N LEU A 350 2.83 -38.82 14.08
CA LEU A 350 1.93 -37.94 14.82
C LEU A 350 2.71 -36.89 15.61
N ILE A 351 2.44 -35.60 15.36
CA ILE A 351 3.11 -34.46 16.03
C ILE A 351 2.11 -33.35 16.38
N ILE A 352 2.51 -32.44 17.26
CA ILE A 352 1.73 -31.24 17.58
C ILE A 352 2.04 -30.14 16.55
N CYS A 353 1.01 -29.63 15.89
CA CYS A 353 1.05 -28.42 15.09
C CYS A 353 0.50 -27.24 15.90
N GLY A 354 1.20 -26.10 15.87
CA GLY A 354 0.77 -24.85 16.50
C GLY A 354 0.64 -23.71 15.50
N ASN A 355 0.28 -22.52 16.01
CA ASN A 355 0.10 -21.29 15.23
C ASN A 355 -1.09 -21.32 14.26
N PHE A 356 -2.15 -22.06 14.58
CA PHE A 356 -3.41 -21.98 13.84
C PHE A 356 -4.13 -20.64 14.11
N PRO A 357 -4.73 -20.01 13.08
CA PRO A 357 -5.59 -18.84 13.26
C PRO A 357 -6.93 -19.24 13.93
N PRO A 358 -7.66 -18.29 14.54
CA PRO A 358 -8.97 -18.57 15.13
C PRO A 358 -10.03 -18.97 14.08
N TYR A 359 -9.87 -18.50 12.83
CA TYR A 359 -10.73 -18.83 11.70
C TYR A 359 -9.93 -18.99 10.39
N PRO A 360 -10.35 -19.87 9.46
CA PRO A 360 -11.38 -20.89 9.66
C PRO A 360 -10.91 -21.94 10.69
N LYS A 361 -11.85 -22.50 11.45
CA LYS A 361 -11.54 -23.53 12.47
C LYS A 361 -11.14 -24.81 11.76
N GLY A 362 -9.93 -25.29 12.02
CA GLY A 362 -9.48 -26.60 11.55
C GLY A 362 -10.23 -27.71 12.26
N THR A 363 -10.93 -28.55 11.50
CA THR A 363 -11.59 -29.76 12.01
C THR A 363 -10.74 -31.00 11.75
N ALA A 364 -10.99 -32.07 12.50
CA ALA A 364 -10.38 -33.37 12.25
C ALA A 364 -10.55 -33.82 10.78
N GLY A 365 -9.51 -34.43 10.21
CA GLY A 365 -9.46 -34.85 8.80
C GLY A 365 -9.06 -33.75 7.80
N THR A 366 -9.05 -32.47 8.18
CA THR A 366 -8.62 -31.40 7.27
C THR A 366 -7.10 -31.42 7.04
N ARG A 367 -6.68 -30.95 5.85
CA ARG A 367 -5.26 -30.85 5.46
C ARG A 367 -4.79 -29.39 5.45
N CYS A 368 -3.62 -29.14 6.00
CA CYS A 368 -2.98 -27.82 5.96
C CYS A 368 -1.51 -27.90 5.57
N ARG A 369 -0.95 -26.76 5.14
CA ARG A 369 0.48 -26.58 4.98
C ARG A 369 1.10 -26.22 6.31
N ALA A 370 2.15 -26.94 6.70
CA ALA A 370 2.93 -26.63 7.89
C ALA A 370 4.43 -26.75 7.62
N ASP A 371 5.21 -25.94 8.33
CA ASP A 371 6.65 -26.09 8.42
C ASP A 371 6.94 -27.09 9.56
N VAL A 372 7.42 -28.27 9.22
CA VAL A 372 7.68 -29.37 10.15
C VAL A 372 9.16 -29.41 10.50
N VAL A 373 9.44 -29.34 11.79
CA VAL A 373 10.78 -29.33 12.38
C VAL A 373 11.17 -30.76 12.75
N ARG A 374 12.27 -31.26 12.18
CA ARG A 374 12.86 -32.57 12.43
C ARG A 374 14.22 -32.44 13.11
N LYS A 375 14.47 -33.24 14.16
CA LYS A 375 15.78 -33.33 14.83
C LYS A 375 16.27 -34.77 14.74
N GLY A 376 17.40 -34.98 14.06
CA GLY A 376 17.89 -36.34 13.77
C GLY A 376 16.92 -37.15 12.90
N GLY A 377 16.29 -36.51 11.90
CA GLY A 377 15.31 -37.12 11.00
C GLY A 377 13.88 -37.21 11.56
N LYS A 378 13.71 -37.39 12.88
CA LYS A 378 12.38 -37.51 13.51
C LYS A 378 11.69 -36.15 13.70
N PRO A 379 10.40 -36.00 13.36
CA PRO A 379 9.67 -34.75 13.53
C PRO A 379 9.34 -34.52 15.01
N GLN A 380 9.42 -33.25 15.43
CA GLN A 380 9.23 -32.81 16.81
C GLN A 380 8.01 -31.92 16.96
N ARG A 381 7.81 -31.00 16.01
CA ARG A 381 6.71 -30.02 16.00
C ARG A 381 6.44 -29.51 14.61
N ALA A 382 5.23 -29.00 14.39
CA ALA A 382 4.84 -28.32 13.17
C ALA A 382 4.34 -26.89 13.46
N LEU A 383 4.50 -25.99 12.49
CA LEU A 383 3.95 -24.63 12.53
C LEU A 383 3.07 -24.40 11.31
N PHE A 384 1.78 -24.12 11.54
CA PHE A 384 0.80 -23.83 10.49
C PHE A 384 1.24 -22.65 9.61
N LYS A 385 1.06 -22.80 8.29
CA LYS A 385 1.37 -21.80 7.26
C LYS A 385 0.21 -21.46 6.32
N GLY A 386 -0.81 -22.31 6.21
CA GLY A 386 -1.99 -22.03 5.38
C GLY A 386 -2.91 -23.23 5.25
N TRP A 387 -4.19 -22.94 5.01
CA TRP A 387 -5.17 -23.93 4.56
C TRP A 387 -4.95 -24.23 3.06
N LYS A 388 -5.68 -25.22 2.53
CA LYS A 388 -5.73 -25.49 1.09
C LYS A 388 -6.62 -24.45 0.39
#